data_AF-A0AAV0DJU1-F1
#
_entry.id   AF-A0AAV0DJU1-F1
#
_cell.length_a   1.000
_cell.length_b   1.000
_cell.length_c   1.000
_cell.angle_alpha   90.00
_cell.angle_beta   90.00
_cell.angle_gamma   90.00
#
_symmetry.space_group_name_H-M   'P 1'
#
loop_
_entity.id
_entity.type
_entity.pdbx_description
1 polymer ?
#
loop_
_entity_poly.entity_id
_entity_poly.type
_entity_poly.pdbx_seq_one_letter_code
_entity_poly.pdbx_strand_id
1 'polypeptide(L)'
;MLFVMDGKIVNIRRVDEIINSINGWFMDRGLIGMVSGIDILSGGIIKLQVAEAEINNISIRFLDRTGEPTIGKTKPETILRQLTTKKGQVYSALQGKRDVETVLSMGTMEDVSIIPQPAGDSGKIDLTMNLVERKSPTGISAGGGLSSRITNGPLAGLIGSLSIYHKNLFGRNQKLNLSLERGQIDSIYRINYTDPWVEGDDKRTSRSTMIQNSRAPGTLVHGNQPDNSSLTIGRVTAGIEYSRPFRPKWNGTAGLIFQRVDVRDDKRNPVIRDFYSSPLTASGNTHDDMLLAKLETVYTGSGDSGSSMLAFNMDQGIPVLPEWLLFNRVNARALKGFVVGPFHLRLSLSGGHVVGNFPPHEAFAIGGTNSVRGYEDGAVGSGRSYTVGCGEISFPLTGPAEGVVFADYGTDFGSGSSVPGDPAGARLKPGSGYGAGLGIRVDSPLGPLRLEYAFNDQGVGRFHFGVGLRN
;
A
#
# COMPACT_ATOMS: atom_id res chain seq x y z
N MET A 1 44.44 19.02 -6.24
CA MET A 1 44.50 18.60 -7.66
C MET A 1 45.71 19.30 -8.29
N LEU A 2 46.52 18.64 -9.14
CA LEU A 2 47.66 19.28 -9.81
C LEU A 2 47.24 19.77 -11.20
N PHE A 3 47.42 21.07 -11.48
CA PHE A 3 47.22 21.62 -12.81
C PHE A 3 48.58 22.00 -13.39
N VAL A 4 48.99 21.33 -14.47
CA VAL A 4 50.24 21.63 -15.19
C VAL A 4 49.86 22.47 -16.41
N MET A 5 50.26 23.74 -16.42
CA MET A 5 50.20 24.56 -17.63
C MET A 5 51.56 24.54 -18.30
N ASP A 6 51.66 23.78 -19.39
CA ASP A 6 52.91 23.66 -20.13
C ASP A 6 53.17 24.92 -20.98
N GLY A 7 54.36 25.51 -20.85
CA GLY A 7 54.87 26.59 -21.70
C GLY A 7 54.21 27.98 -21.62
N LYS A 8 53.35 28.28 -20.63
CA LYS A 8 52.66 29.59 -20.52
C LYS A 8 53.04 30.36 -19.25
N ILE A 9 53.17 31.69 -19.36
CA ILE A 9 53.38 32.58 -18.21
C ILE A 9 52.17 32.48 -17.26
N VAL A 10 52.42 32.32 -15.96
CA VAL A 10 51.37 32.24 -14.94
C VAL A 10 50.53 33.52 -14.96
N ASN A 11 49.24 33.39 -15.26
CA ASN A 11 48.28 34.49 -15.27
C ASN A 11 47.36 34.39 -14.05
N ILE A 12 47.50 35.35 -13.13
CA ILE A 12 46.76 35.38 -11.86
C ILE A 12 45.23 35.39 -12.09
N ARG A 13 44.73 36.15 -13.07
CA ARG A 13 43.29 36.16 -13.40
C ARG A 13 42.79 34.78 -13.80
N ARG A 14 43.60 34.02 -14.53
CA ARG A 14 43.23 32.68 -14.97
C ARG A 14 43.28 31.67 -13.83
N VAL A 15 44.15 31.86 -12.85
CA VAL A 15 44.18 31.07 -11.62
C VAL A 15 42.92 31.35 -10.79
N ASP A 16 42.51 32.62 -10.66
CA ASP A 16 41.26 33.00 -9.98
C ASP A 16 40.02 32.40 -10.68
N GLU A 17 39.97 32.41 -12.01
CA GLU A 17 38.90 31.75 -12.77
C GLU A 17 38.82 30.24 -12.46
N ILE A 18 39.96 29.56 -12.37
CA ILE A 18 40.02 28.13 -12.03
C ILE A 18 39.55 27.89 -10.59
N ILE A 19 39.99 28.73 -9.64
CA ILE A 19 39.58 28.63 -8.24
C ILE A 19 38.07 28.85 -8.11
N ASN A 20 37.53 29.88 -8.77
CA ASN A 20 36.10 30.14 -8.80
C ASN A 20 35.31 29.01 -9.45
N SER A 21 35.84 28.40 -10.51
CA SER A 21 35.23 27.22 -11.13
C SER A 21 35.22 26.00 -10.20
N ILE A 22 36.29 25.77 -9.44
CA ILE A 22 36.37 24.67 -8.46
C ILE A 22 35.41 24.92 -7.29
N ASN A 23 35.41 26.13 -6.72
CA ASN A 23 34.50 26.50 -5.64
C ASN A 23 33.03 26.45 -6.12
N GLY A 24 32.75 26.88 -7.35
CA GLY A 24 31.45 26.73 -8.00
C GLY A 24 31.03 25.28 -8.14
N TRP A 25 31.94 24.39 -8.54
CA TRP A 25 31.69 22.94 -8.64
C TRP A 25 31.27 22.30 -7.30
N PHE A 26 31.84 22.75 -6.18
CA PHE A 26 31.43 22.34 -4.82
C PHE A 26 30.06 22.89 -4.47
N MET A 27 29.82 24.19 -4.72
CA MET A 27 28.54 24.86 -4.46
C MET A 27 27.38 24.23 -5.24
N ASP A 28 27.57 23.93 -6.53
CA ASP A 28 26.55 23.31 -7.40
C ASP A 28 26.14 21.92 -6.91
N ARG A 29 27.05 21.21 -6.23
CA ARG A 29 26.79 19.90 -5.61
C ARG A 29 26.37 20.00 -4.14
N GLY A 30 26.27 21.22 -3.61
CA GLY A 30 25.98 21.50 -2.21
C GLY A 30 26.97 20.88 -1.24
N LEU A 31 28.22 20.72 -1.65
CA LEU A 31 29.32 20.21 -0.83
C LEU A 31 29.98 21.37 -0.09
N ILE A 32 30.35 21.15 1.18
CA ILE A 32 31.18 22.13 1.90
C ILE A 32 32.64 21.79 1.63
N GLY A 33 33.19 22.46 0.62
CA GLY A 33 34.60 22.37 0.24
C GLY A 33 35.04 23.63 -0.48
N MET A 34 36.31 24.00 -0.31
CA MET A 34 36.90 25.15 -0.99
C MET A 34 38.39 24.94 -1.25
N VAL A 35 38.93 25.67 -2.21
CA VAL A 35 40.39 25.80 -2.37
C VAL A 35 40.95 26.49 -1.12
N SER A 36 41.77 25.78 -0.35
CA SER A 36 42.33 26.23 0.94
C SER A 36 43.75 26.76 0.83
N GLY A 37 44.46 26.45 -0.26
CA GLY A 37 45.84 26.87 -0.44
C GLY A 37 46.31 26.78 -1.88
N ILE A 38 47.30 27.60 -2.22
CA ILE A 38 47.93 27.67 -3.54
C ILE A 38 49.44 27.62 -3.32
N ASP A 39 50.09 26.58 -3.82
CA ASP A 39 51.55 26.50 -3.85
C ASP A 39 52.04 26.67 -5.29
N ILE A 40 52.97 27.59 -5.52
CA ILE A 40 53.67 27.75 -6.79
C ILE A 40 55.01 27.03 -6.66
N LEU A 41 55.18 25.93 -7.39
CA LEU A 41 56.37 25.08 -7.33
C LEU A 41 57.36 25.44 -8.45
N SER A 42 58.63 25.10 -8.22
CA SER A 42 59.71 25.18 -9.20
C SER A 42 59.30 24.49 -10.52
N GLY A 43 59.55 25.13 -11.66
CA GLY A 43 59.16 24.60 -12.97
C GLY A 43 57.77 25.01 -13.47
N GLY A 44 57.11 25.99 -12.83
CA GLY A 44 55.83 26.55 -13.31
C GLY A 44 54.60 25.74 -12.96
N ILE A 45 54.69 24.84 -11.97
CA ILE A 45 53.59 23.99 -11.52
C ILE A 45 52.79 24.72 -10.44
N ILE A 46 51.47 24.81 -10.61
CA ILE A 46 50.56 25.34 -9.58
C ILE A 46 49.85 24.17 -8.91
N LYS A 47 50.04 24.03 -7.60
CA LYS A 47 49.37 23.05 -6.77
C LYS A 47 48.25 23.73 -5.99
N LEU A 48 47.01 23.36 -6.29
CA LEU A 48 45.83 23.79 -5.53
C LEU A 48 45.52 22.74 -4.46
N GLN A 49 45.52 23.19 -3.21
CA GLN A 49 45.05 22.43 -2.07
C GLN A 49 43.56 22.69 -1.90
N VAL A 50 42.78 21.62 -1.76
CA VAL A 50 41.33 21.68 -1.56
C VAL A 50 41.06 21.08 -0.19
N ALA A 51 40.33 21.82 0.63
CA ALA A 51 39.84 21.33 1.91
C ALA A 51 38.36 20.98 1.76
N GLU A 52 38.00 19.77 2.15
CA GLU A 52 36.63 19.27 2.21
C GLU A 52 36.25 19.08 3.68
N ALA A 53 35.06 19.53 4.06
CA ALA A 53 34.59 19.37 5.43
C ALA A 53 34.11 17.93 5.64
N GLU A 54 34.93 17.11 6.28
CA GLU A 54 34.58 15.76 6.68
C GLU A 54 33.79 15.73 7.99
N ILE A 55 32.82 14.82 8.08
CA ILE A 55 31.99 14.65 9.26
C ILE A 55 32.74 13.84 10.31
N ASN A 56 33.06 14.47 11.45
CA ASN A 56 33.72 13.83 12.57
C ASN A 56 32.73 13.08 13.49
N ASN A 57 31.60 13.69 13.80
CA ASN A 57 30.56 13.07 14.64
C ASN A 57 29.15 13.53 14.24
N ILE A 58 28.15 12.71 14.56
CA ILE A 58 26.72 13.05 14.45
C ILE A 58 26.10 12.87 15.83
N SER A 59 25.66 13.97 16.43
CA SER A 59 25.03 13.99 17.75
C SER A 59 23.55 14.34 17.62
N ILE A 60 22.72 13.75 18.47
CA ILE A 60 21.28 14.03 18.53
C ILE A 60 20.98 14.79 19.82
N ARG A 61 20.23 15.88 19.70
CA ARG A 61 19.70 16.66 20.82
C ARG A 61 18.19 16.75 20.70
N PHE A 62 17.48 16.28 21.71
CA PHE A 62 16.04 16.47 21.79
C PHE A 62 15.74 17.83 22.44
N LEU A 63 14.86 18.59 21.81
CA LEU A 63 14.41 19.90 22.26
C LEU A 63 12.90 19.87 22.49
N ASP A 64 12.42 20.68 23.43
CA ASP A 64 11.00 21.01 23.50
C ASP A 64 10.62 22.12 22.50
N ARG A 65 9.35 22.52 22.48
CA ARG A 65 8.86 23.58 21.57
C ARG A 65 9.39 24.96 21.92
N THR A 66 9.97 25.15 23.11
CA THR A 66 10.61 26.40 23.52
C THR A 66 12.10 26.44 23.16
N GLY A 67 12.64 25.32 22.65
CA GLY A 67 14.04 25.19 22.26
C GLY A 67 14.95 24.68 23.38
N GLU A 68 14.39 24.27 24.52
CA GLU A 68 15.15 23.80 25.67
C GLU A 68 15.44 22.30 25.57
N PRO A 69 16.61 21.81 26.01
CA PRO A 69 16.95 20.39 25.99
C PRO A 69 15.98 19.54 26.82
N THR A 70 15.53 18.42 26.25
CA THR A 70 14.63 17.48 26.89
C THR A 70 15.07 16.03 26.69
N ILE A 71 14.45 15.10 27.42
CA ILE A 71 14.67 13.67 27.22
C ILE A 71 13.69 13.19 26.14
N GLY A 72 14.22 12.80 24.98
CA GLY A 72 13.42 12.23 23.89
C GLY A 72 12.91 10.83 24.21
N LYS A 73 11.70 10.52 23.73
CA LYS A 73 11.07 9.18 23.83
C LYS A 73 11.60 8.23 22.76
N THR A 74 12.04 8.75 21.62
CA THR A 74 12.64 7.99 20.53
C THR A 74 14.09 7.66 20.83
N LYS A 75 14.49 6.41 20.60
CA LYS A 75 15.90 6.02 20.78
C LYS A 75 16.76 6.69 19.70
N PRO A 76 17.89 7.33 20.03
CA PRO A 76 18.78 7.96 19.07
C PRO A 76 19.18 7.03 17.91
N GLU A 77 19.46 5.76 18.20
CA GLU A 77 19.77 4.71 17.21
C GLU A 77 18.68 4.56 16.13
N THR A 78 17.42 4.77 16.50
CA THR A 78 16.28 4.67 15.58
C THR A 78 16.29 5.79 14.55
N ILE A 79 16.83 6.95 14.88
CA ILE A 79 16.99 8.10 13.99
C ILE A 79 18.28 7.94 13.19
N LEU A 80 19.39 7.60 13.85
CA LEU A 80 20.70 7.45 13.20
C LEU A 80 20.68 6.42 12.07
N ARG A 81 19.97 5.30 12.24
CA ARG A 81 19.83 4.27 11.19
C ARG A 81 19.09 4.75 9.93
N GLN A 82 18.39 5.88 10.00
CA GLN A 82 17.62 6.45 8.89
C GLN A 82 18.46 7.44 8.07
N LEU A 83 19.58 7.89 8.63
CA LEU A 83 20.44 8.89 8.00
C LEU A 83 21.27 8.24 6.91
N THR A 84 21.30 8.88 5.74
CA THR A 84 22.24 8.48 4.69
C THR A 84 23.62 9.05 4.97
N THR A 85 23.67 10.21 5.64
CA THR A 85 24.91 10.85 6.09
C THR A 85 25.60 9.99 7.14
N LYS A 86 26.87 9.62 6.88
CA LYS A 86 27.68 8.81 7.79
C LYS A 86 28.93 9.56 8.24
N LYS A 87 29.44 9.19 9.42
CA LYS A 87 30.75 9.64 9.92
C LYS A 87 31.85 9.31 8.91
N GLY A 88 32.76 10.26 8.69
CA GLY A 88 33.87 10.17 7.75
C GLY A 88 33.52 10.54 6.30
N GLN A 89 32.26 10.86 5.99
CA GLN A 89 31.89 11.37 4.67
C GLN A 89 32.08 12.89 4.58
N VAL A 90 32.34 13.38 3.37
CA VAL A 90 32.30 14.81 3.07
C VAL A 90 30.87 15.31 3.24
N TYR A 91 30.71 16.41 3.96
CA TYR A 91 29.40 16.96 4.22
C TYR A 91 28.78 17.59 2.97
N SER A 92 27.54 17.17 2.68
CA SER A 92 26.69 17.75 1.65
C SER A 92 25.43 18.32 2.28
N ALA A 93 25.17 19.62 2.07
CA ALA A 93 23.94 20.27 2.49
C ALA A 93 22.70 19.68 1.80
N LEU A 94 22.84 19.22 0.55
CA LEU A 94 21.77 18.51 -0.17
C LEU A 94 21.45 17.17 0.51
N GLN A 95 22.47 16.44 0.97
CA GLN A 95 22.25 15.21 1.72
C GLN A 95 21.66 15.48 3.10
N GLY A 96 22.15 16.51 3.81
CA GLY A 96 21.59 16.94 5.08
C GLY A 96 20.10 17.29 4.96
N LYS A 97 19.70 17.98 3.88
CA LYS A 97 18.28 18.27 3.60
C LYS A 97 17.46 17.00 3.39
N ARG A 98 17.97 16.02 2.62
CA ARG A 98 17.29 14.72 2.42
C ARG A 98 17.17 13.93 3.72
N ASP A 99 18.16 14.01 4.59
CA ASP A 99 18.13 13.36 5.89
C ASP A 99 17.10 14.02 6.83
N VAL A 100 17.01 15.37 6.83
CA VAL A 100 15.93 16.11 7.53
C VAL A 100 14.56 15.67 7.03
N GLU A 101 14.35 15.62 5.71
CA GLU A 101 13.10 15.15 5.10
C GLU A 101 12.79 13.69 5.48
N THR A 102 13.80 12.83 5.54
CA THR A 102 13.66 11.42 5.93
C THR A 102 13.20 11.31 7.38
N VAL A 103 13.82 12.04 8.31
CA VAL A 103 13.43 12.02 9.74
C VAL A 103 12.04 12.62 9.95
N LEU A 104 11.68 13.69 9.22
CA LEU A 104 10.32 14.24 9.25
C LEU A 104 9.29 13.24 8.69
N SER A 105 9.63 12.50 7.64
CA SER A 105 8.75 11.50 7.02
C SER A 105 8.43 10.31 7.95
N MET A 106 9.27 10.06 8.97
CA MET A 106 8.96 9.09 10.03
C MET A 106 7.68 9.45 10.80
N GLY A 107 7.30 10.74 10.80
CA GLY A 107 6.09 11.22 11.46
C GLY A 107 6.13 11.17 12.99
N THR A 108 7.32 10.97 13.58
CA THR A 108 7.58 11.05 15.03
C THR A 108 8.01 12.44 15.46
N MET A 109 8.61 13.21 14.56
CA MET A 109 9.13 14.55 14.80
C MET A 109 8.15 15.62 14.29
N GLU A 110 8.13 16.75 14.98
CA GLU A 110 7.43 17.98 14.60
C GLU A 110 8.39 18.93 13.87
N ASP A 111 9.62 19.05 14.38
CA ASP A 111 10.68 19.86 13.79
C ASP A 111 12.02 19.11 13.85
N VAL A 112 12.85 19.31 12.82
CA VAL A 112 14.16 18.67 12.65
C VAL A 112 15.10 19.68 12.01
N SER A 113 16.23 19.96 12.67
CA SER A 113 17.31 20.78 12.12
C SER A 113 18.67 20.14 12.32
N ILE A 114 19.57 20.32 11.36
CA ILE A 114 20.96 19.86 11.43
C ILE A 114 21.85 21.10 11.42
N ILE A 115 22.63 21.26 12.49
CA ILE A 115 23.56 22.37 12.67
C ILE A 115 25.00 21.82 12.55
N PRO A 116 25.74 22.16 11.49
CA PRO A 116 27.15 21.85 11.40
C PRO A 116 27.97 22.78 12.30
N GLN A 117 28.86 22.22 13.11
CA GLN A 117 29.77 22.93 14.00
C GLN A 117 31.23 22.54 13.71
N PRO A 118 32.19 23.49 13.65
CA PRO A 118 33.60 23.15 13.46
C PRO A 118 34.13 22.26 14.59
N ALA A 119 34.78 21.15 14.24
CA ALA A 119 35.42 20.23 15.17
C ALA A 119 36.90 20.64 15.38
N GLY A 120 37.10 21.71 16.15
CA GLY A 120 38.40 22.33 16.38
C GLY A 120 39.08 22.80 15.08
N ASP A 121 40.41 22.74 15.03
CA ASP A 121 41.21 23.22 13.89
C ASP A 121 41.47 22.14 12.81
N SER A 122 40.77 21.01 12.89
CA SER A 122 41.06 19.83 12.06
C SER A 122 40.47 19.87 10.65
N GLY A 123 39.75 20.94 10.29
CA GLY A 123 38.97 21.03 9.04
C GLY A 123 37.74 20.10 9.01
N LYS A 124 37.43 19.44 10.12
CA LYS A 124 36.28 18.55 10.27
C LYS A 124 35.09 19.28 10.90
N ILE A 125 33.90 18.71 10.72
CA ILE A 125 32.67 19.23 11.31
C ILE A 125 31.94 18.18 12.15
N ASP A 126 31.35 18.61 13.25
CA ASP A 126 30.40 17.85 14.04
C ASP A 126 28.98 18.28 13.67
N LEU A 127 28.11 17.32 13.36
CA LEU A 127 26.72 17.57 13.06
C LEU A 127 25.90 17.42 14.33
N THR A 128 25.21 18.48 14.75
CA THR A 128 24.23 18.43 15.83
C THR A 128 22.83 18.45 15.24
N MET A 129 22.10 17.35 15.41
CA MET A 129 20.72 17.21 14.97
C MET A 129 19.77 17.54 16.12
N ASN A 130 19.10 18.69 16.02
CA ASN A 130 18.07 19.11 16.96
C ASN A 130 16.71 18.55 16.53
N LEU A 131 16.02 17.90 17.46
CA LEU A 131 14.78 17.18 17.21
C LEU A 131 13.70 17.62 18.19
N VAL A 132 12.55 18.05 17.68
CA VAL A 132 11.35 18.30 18.49
C VAL A 132 10.37 17.17 18.26
N GLU A 133 10.10 16.36 19.30
CA GLU A 133 9.18 15.23 19.18
C GLU A 133 7.72 15.65 19.24
N ARG A 134 6.87 14.90 18.53
CA ARG A 134 5.41 15.08 18.63
C ARG A 134 4.90 14.67 20.02
N LYS A 135 4.01 15.49 20.58
CA LYS A 135 3.45 15.29 21.93
C LYS A 135 2.74 13.95 22.12
N SER A 136 1.89 13.53 21.18
CA SER A 136 1.09 12.30 21.29
C SER A 136 1.44 11.26 20.22
N PRO A 137 2.06 10.13 20.60
CA PRO A 137 2.25 8.98 19.72
C PRO A 137 0.95 8.16 19.52
N THR A 138 0.01 8.26 20.46
CA THR A 138 -1.28 7.58 20.39
C THR A 138 -2.29 8.43 19.65
N GLY A 139 -3.04 7.81 18.73
CA GLY A 139 -4.16 8.42 18.06
C GLY A 139 -5.36 7.48 18.01
N ILE A 140 -6.54 8.07 17.94
CA ILE A 140 -7.81 7.37 17.72
C ILE A 140 -8.35 7.90 16.41
N SER A 141 -8.84 7.00 15.57
CA SER A 141 -9.53 7.31 14.33
C SER A 141 -10.85 6.56 14.34
N ALA A 142 -11.94 7.27 14.10
CA ALA A 142 -13.24 6.69 13.89
C ALA A 142 -13.70 7.09 12.49
N GLY A 143 -14.32 6.17 11.78
CA GLY A 143 -14.80 6.39 10.43
C GLY A 143 -16.10 5.62 10.21
N GLY A 144 -16.96 6.16 9.36
CA GLY A 144 -18.13 5.45 8.85
C GLY A 144 -17.97 5.32 7.34
N GLY A 145 -18.36 4.17 6.79
CA GLY A 145 -18.38 3.92 5.35
C GLY A 145 -19.60 3.11 4.98
N LEU A 146 -19.78 2.89 3.68
CA LEU A 146 -20.82 2.01 3.16
C LEU A 146 -20.10 0.90 2.37
N SER A 147 -20.19 -0.32 2.88
CA SER A 147 -19.90 -1.56 2.19
C SER A 147 -20.83 -1.71 0.99
N SER A 148 -20.20 -2.04 -0.12
CA SER A 148 -20.89 -2.43 -1.34
C SER A 148 -21.27 -3.91 -1.34
N ARG A 149 -20.91 -4.68 -0.30
CA ARG A 149 -21.04 -6.15 -0.28
C ARG A 149 -22.48 -6.65 -0.08
N ILE A 150 -23.41 -5.75 0.22
CA ILE A 150 -24.81 -6.06 0.47
C ILE A 150 -25.68 -5.02 -0.23
N THR A 151 -26.39 -5.43 -1.28
CA THR A 151 -27.29 -4.56 -2.06
C THR A 151 -28.74 -4.57 -1.57
N ASN A 152 -29.06 -5.34 -0.53
CA ASN A 152 -30.45 -5.53 -0.08
C ASN A 152 -30.83 -4.51 0.99
N GLY A 153 -31.08 -3.27 0.56
CA GLY A 153 -31.71 -2.22 1.35
C GLY A 153 -30.85 -0.97 1.60
N PRO A 154 -31.46 0.19 1.84
CA PRO A 154 -30.80 1.50 1.86
C PRO A 154 -29.77 1.68 3.00
N LEU A 155 -29.75 0.79 3.99
CA LEU A 155 -28.83 0.81 5.13
C LEU A 155 -27.95 -0.44 5.24
N ALA A 156 -28.10 -1.43 4.34
CA ALA A 156 -27.48 -2.73 4.46
C ALA A 156 -25.94 -2.70 4.33
N GLY A 157 -25.42 -1.67 3.68
CA GLY A 157 -23.99 -1.43 3.52
C GLY A 157 -23.31 -0.70 4.67
N LEU A 158 -24.00 -0.11 5.67
CA LEU A 158 -23.31 0.76 6.62
C LEU A 158 -22.27 0.01 7.46
N ILE A 159 -21.04 0.51 7.47
CA ILE A 159 -19.91 0.02 8.26
C ILE A 159 -19.41 1.14 9.15
N GLY A 160 -19.29 0.85 10.45
CA GLY A 160 -18.52 1.66 11.38
C GLY A 160 -17.12 1.08 11.54
N SER A 161 -16.12 1.95 11.60
CA SER A 161 -14.74 1.61 11.89
C SER A 161 -14.21 2.44 13.06
N LEU A 162 -13.46 1.80 13.94
CA LEU A 162 -12.72 2.43 15.03
C LEU A 162 -11.32 1.83 15.01
N SER A 163 -10.30 2.68 14.88
CA SER A 163 -8.91 2.28 14.96
C SER A 163 -8.16 3.10 15.99
N ILE A 164 -7.54 2.41 16.94
CA ILE A 164 -6.63 2.98 17.93
C ILE A 164 -5.23 2.57 17.54
N TYR A 165 -4.33 3.53 17.41
CA TYR A 165 -2.95 3.24 17.07
C TYR A 165 -1.99 3.95 18.01
N HIS A 166 -0.83 3.32 18.20
CA HIS A 166 0.31 3.91 18.87
C HIS A 166 1.50 3.88 17.92
N LYS A 167 2.00 5.07 17.55
CA LYS A 167 3.23 5.25 16.78
C LYS A 167 4.43 5.22 17.71
N ASN A 168 5.62 4.92 17.16
CA ASN A 168 6.86 4.93 17.93
C ASN A 168 6.88 4.03 19.17
N LEU A 169 6.28 2.84 19.07
CA LEU A 169 6.28 1.85 20.14
C LEU A 169 7.73 1.54 20.56
N PHE A 170 7.98 1.54 21.88
CA PHE A 170 9.31 1.33 22.48
C PHE A 170 10.41 2.32 22.02
N GLY A 171 10.03 3.47 21.44
CA GLY A 171 10.97 4.45 20.89
C GLY A 171 11.67 3.98 19.61
N ARG A 172 11.10 3.02 18.87
CA ARG A 172 11.70 2.36 17.70
C ARG A 172 11.04 2.70 16.35
N ASN A 173 10.20 3.72 16.29
CA ASN A 173 9.36 4.05 15.14
C ASN A 173 8.43 2.89 14.68
N GLN A 174 8.11 1.97 15.60
CA GLN A 174 7.21 0.85 15.32
C GLN A 174 5.76 1.27 15.59
N LYS A 175 4.81 0.72 14.85
CA LYS A 175 3.38 1.06 14.97
C LYS A 175 2.58 -0.14 15.42
N LEU A 176 1.80 0.02 16.49
CA LEU A 176 0.74 -0.94 16.85
C LEU A 176 -0.60 -0.32 16.47
N ASN A 177 -1.44 -1.08 15.78
CA ASN A 177 -2.77 -0.67 15.34
C ASN A 177 -3.81 -1.72 15.73
N LEU A 178 -4.82 -1.27 16.46
CA LEU A 178 -5.99 -2.05 16.84
C LEU A 178 -7.17 -1.47 16.06
N SER A 179 -7.71 -2.22 15.11
CA SER A 179 -8.84 -1.78 14.29
C SER A 179 -10.03 -2.71 14.44
N LEU A 180 -11.18 -2.11 14.71
CA LEU A 180 -12.50 -2.70 14.71
C LEU A 180 -13.26 -2.14 13.53
N GLU A 181 -13.83 -3.01 12.72
CA GLU A 181 -14.77 -2.68 11.66
C GLU A 181 -16.03 -3.53 11.86
N ARG A 182 -17.22 -2.92 11.79
CA ARG A 182 -18.49 -3.61 12.00
C ARG A 182 -19.56 -3.02 11.09
N GLY A 183 -20.11 -3.86 10.23
CA GLY A 183 -21.34 -3.61 9.48
C GLY A 183 -22.50 -4.43 10.03
N GLN A 184 -23.56 -4.59 9.22
CA GLN A 184 -24.74 -5.38 9.61
C GLN A 184 -24.42 -6.89 9.75
N ILE A 185 -23.64 -7.44 8.82
CA ILE A 185 -23.18 -8.84 8.84
C ILE A 185 -21.65 -8.91 8.91
N ASP A 186 -20.97 -8.04 8.16
CA ASP A 186 -19.51 -7.98 8.13
C ASP A 186 -18.94 -7.51 9.48
N SER A 187 -17.89 -8.16 9.96
CA SER A 187 -17.10 -7.65 11.08
C SER A 187 -15.64 -8.02 10.91
N ILE A 188 -14.73 -7.11 11.26
CA ILE A 188 -13.29 -7.32 11.20
C ILE A 188 -12.67 -6.75 12.48
N TYR A 189 -12.01 -7.62 13.23
CA TYR A 189 -11.18 -7.28 14.36
C TYR A 189 -9.74 -7.56 13.95
N ARG A 190 -8.87 -6.56 14.00
CA ARG A 190 -7.49 -6.70 13.53
C ARG A 190 -6.52 -6.02 14.49
N ILE A 191 -5.48 -6.77 14.84
CA ILE A 191 -4.29 -6.29 15.53
C ILE A 191 -3.17 -6.35 14.51
N ASN A 192 -2.53 -5.21 14.25
CA ASN A 192 -1.42 -5.12 13.31
C ASN A 192 -0.24 -4.40 13.95
N TYR A 193 0.90 -5.06 13.95
CA TYR A 193 2.17 -4.51 14.40
C TYR A 193 3.08 -4.33 13.18
N THR A 194 3.56 -3.11 12.97
CA THR A 194 4.38 -2.77 11.81
C THR A 194 5.72 -2.22 12.27
N ASP A 195 6.79 -2.84 11.78
CA ASP A 195 8.14 -2.29 11.78
C ASP A 195 8.40 -1.69 10.40
N PRO A 196 8.41 -0.35 10.23
CA PRO A 196 8.53 0.25 8.91
C PRO A 196 9.92 0.04 8.30
N TRP A 197 10.93 -0.22 9.12
CA TRP A 197 12.29 -0.41 8.65
C TRP A 197 13.01 -1.41 9.56
N VAL A 198 12.99 -2.67 9.13
CA VAL A 198 13.62 -3.78 9.85
C VAL A 198 15.13 -3.58 9.88
N GLU A 199 15.69 -3.54 11.09
CA GLU A 199 17.14 -3.56 11.36
C GLU A 199 18.00 -2.51 10.62
N GLY A 200 17.39 -1.47 10.04
CA GLY A 200 18.15 -0.48 9.27
C GLY A 200 18.59 -0.96 7.88
N ASP A 201 17.93 -1.98 7.30
CA ASP A 201 18.15 -2.43 5.91
C ASP A 201 18.02 -1.31 4.86
N ASP A 202 19.12 -0.91 4.21
CA ASP A 202 19.18 0.15 3.19
C ASP A 202 18.08 0.06 2.10
N LYS A 203 17.46 -1.12 1.90
CA LYS A 203 16.36 -1.35 0.95
C LYS A 203 14.97 -0.96 1.47
N ARG A 204 14.87 -0.34 2.66
CA ARG A 204 13.60 0.09 3.29
C ARG A 204 12.58 -1.05 3.43
N THR A 205 13.07 -2.22 3.83
CA THR A 205 12.20 -3.37 4.07
C THR A 205 11.37 -3.14 5.33
N SER A 206 10.04 -3.16 5.17
CA SER A 206 9.08 -3.15 6.27
C SER A 206 8.62 -4.56 6.60
N ARG A 207 8.19 -4.76 7.84
CA ARG A 207 7.61 -6.00 8.33
C ARG A 207 6.30 -5.72 9.03
N SER A 208 5.26 -6.45 8.67
CA SER A 208 3.95 -6.41 9.33
C SER A 208 3.62 -7.77 9.92
N THR A 209 3.29 -7.80 11.20
CA THR A 209 2.74 -8.97 11.89
C THR A 209 1.29 -8.68 12.21
N MET A 210 0.40 -9.58 11.81
CA MET A 210 -1.03 -9.34 11.89
C MET A 210 -1.77 -10.53 12.48
N ILE A 211 -2.77 -10.24 13.30
CA ILE A 211 -3.82 -11.16 13.71
C ILE A 211 -5.16 -10.51 13.35
N GLN A 212 -6.02 -11.24 12.66
CA GLN A 212 -7.33 -10.79 12.22
C GLN A 212 -8.38 -11.86 12.50
N ASN A 213 -9.53 -11.44 13.01
CA ASN A 213 -10.77 -12.23 12.96
C ASN A 213 -11.76 -11.47 12.09
N SER A 214 -12.29 -12.12 11.06
CA SER A 214 -13.29 -11.52 10.18
C SER A 214 -14.48 -12.43 9.96
N ARG A 215 -15.67 -11.84 9.85
CA ARG A 215 -16.89 -12.51 9.41
C ARG A 215 -17.44 -11.79 8.19
N ALA A 216 -17.90 -12.54 7.21
CA ALA A 216 -18.51 -12.01 5.99
C ALA A 216 -19.65 -12.91 5.50
N PRO A 217 -20.64 -12.37 4.75
CA PRO A 217 -21.66 -13.17 4.08
C PRO A 217 -21.04 -14.20 3.12
N GLY A 218 -21.61 -15.41 3.09
CA GLY A 218 -21.28 -16.48 2.14
C GLY A 218 -21.96 -16.33 0.77
N THR A 219 -22.79 -15.29 0.60
CA THR A 219 -23.63 -15.06 -0.58
C THR A 219 -22.84 -14.83 -1.87
N LEU A 220 -21.59 -14.34 -1.78
CA LEU A 220 -20.74 -14.10 -2.95
C LEU A 220 -20.54 -15.36 -3.81
N VAL A 221 -20.28 -16.51 -3.17
CA VAL A 221 -20.13 -17.79 -3.87
C VAL A 221 -21.43 -18.58 -3.79
N HIS A 222 -21.98 -18.72 -2.59
CA HIS A 222 -23.13 -19.59 -2.31
C HIS A 222 -24.48 -18.88 -2.42
N GLY A 223 -24.56 -17.68 -2.99
CA GLY A 223 -25.83 -16.97 -3.24
C GLY A 223 -26.73 -16.84 -2.01
N ASN A 224 -27.96 -16.38 -2.25
CA ASN A 224 -29.02 -16.47 -1.25
C ASN A 224 -29.57 -17.90 -1.22
N GLN A 225 -29.89 -18.42 -0.03
CA GLN A 225 -30.47 -19.75 0.11
C GLN A 225 -31.99 -19.70 -0.09
N PRO A 226 -32.61 -20.70 -0.76
CA PRO A 226 -34.06 -20.73 -1.00
C PRO A 226 -34.92 -20.77 0.27
N ASP A 227 -34.40 -21.37 1.34
CA ASP A 227 -35.05 -21.45 2.65
C ASP A 227 -34.89 -20.16 3.49
N ASN A 228 -34.35 -19.11 2.89
CA ASN A 228 -34.06 -17.83 3.53
C ASN A 228 -33.05 -17.93 4.68
N SER A 229 -32.28 -19.03 4.76
CA SER A 229 -31.13 -19.13 5.66
C SER A 229 -29.94 -18.31 5.15
N SER A 230 -29.15 -17.75 6.07
CA SER A 230 -27.91 -17.07 5.71
C SER A 230 -26.68 -17.86 6.13
N LEU A 231 -25.66 -17.81 5.28
CA LEU A 231 -24.35 -18.40 5.54
C LEU A 231 -23.37 -17.29 5.89
N THR A 232 -22.64 -17.45 6.98
CA THR A 232 -21.56 -16.54 7.39
C THR A 232 -20.24 -17.29 7.38
N ILE A 233 -19.25 -16.73 6.68
CA ILE A 233 -17.87 -17.24 6.66
C ILE A 233 -17.07 -16.53 7.74
N GLY A 234 -16.65 -17.27 8.76
CA GLY A 234 -15.70 -16.83 9.78
C GLY A 234 -14.28 -17.16 9.34
N ARG A 235 -13.34 -16.21 9.50
CA ARG A 235 -11.92 -16.41 9.23
C ARG A 235 -11.09 -15.88 10.39
N VAL A 236 -10.19 -16.70 10.90
CA VAL A 236 -9.09 -16.29 11.78
C VAL A 236 -7.82 -16.35 10.98
N THR A 237 -7.08 -15.25 10.92
CA THR A 237 -5.87 -15.09 10.12
C THR A 237 -4.76 -14.58 11.01
N ALA A 238 -3.59 -15.22 10.94
CA ALA A 238 -2.39 -14.76 11.61
C ALA A 238 -1.21 -14.86 10.63
N GLY A 239 -0.43 -13.81 10.49
CA GLY A 239 0.64 -13.83 9.48
C GLY A 239 1.70 -12.79 9.68
N ILE A 240 2.79 -12.98 8.93
CA ILE A 240 3.92 -12.07 8.84
C ILE A 240 4.17 -11.77 7.37
N GLU A 241 4.30 -10.49 7.04
CA GLU A 241 4.56 -10.01 5.69
C GLU A 241 5.77 -9.08 5.71
N TYR A 242 6.64 -9.21 4.71
CA TYR A 242 7.77 -8.31 4.44
C TYR A 242 7.51 -7.59 3.14
N SER A 243 7.61 -6.26 3.14
CA SER A 243 7.37 -5.43 1.97
C SER A 243 8.55 -4.51 1.72
N ARG A 244 8.97 -4.37 0.46
CA ARG A 244 9.99 -3.38 0.10
C ARG A 244 9.83 -2.86 -1.34
N PRO A 245 10.22 -1.60 -1.59
CA PRO A 245 10.46 -1.13 -2.95
C PRO A 245 11.68 -1.85 -3.53
N PHE A 246 11.53 -2.51 -4.67
CA PHE A 246 12.64 -3.25 -5.31
C PHE A 246 13.07 -2.65 -6.66
N ARG A 247 12.23 -1.81 -7.26
CA ARG A 247 12.54 -0.96 -8.43
C ARG A 247 11.74 0.35 -8.31
N PRO A 248 12.12 1.44 -9.01
CA PRO A 248 11.32 2.66 -9.05
C PRO A 248 9.87 2.34 -9.41
N LYS A 249 8.91 2.86 -8.63
CA LYS A 249 7.46 2.63 -8.78
C LYS A 249 6.97 1.19 -8.50
N TRP A 250 7.86 0.26 -8.16
CA TRP A 250 7.51 -1.13 -7.85
C TRP A 250 7.73 -1.46 -6.38
N ASN A 251 6.68 -1.94 -5.73
CA ASN A 251 6.72 -2.49 -4.39
C ASN A 251 6.41 -3.98 -4.43
N GLY A 252 7.17 -4.78 -3.68
CA GLY A 252 6.98 -6.22 -3.58
C GLY A 252 6.78 -6.63 -2.13
N THR A 253 5.83 -7.54 -1.90
CA THR A 253 5.49 -8.09 -0.59
C THR A 253 5.58 -9.61 -0.64
N ALA A 254 6.22 -10.21 0.35
CA ALA A 254 6.24 -11.65 0.56
C ALA A 254 5.83 -11.97 1.98
N GLY A 255 5.00 -12.99 2.20
CA GLY A 255 4.50 -13.30 3.53
C GLY A 255 4.11 -14.76 3.75
N LEU A 256 4.00 -15.12 5.02
CA LEU A 256 3.45 -16.39 5.47
C LEU A 256 2.22 -16.12 6.34
N ILE A 257 1.10 -16.72 6.00
CA ILE A 257 -0.21 -16.43 6.59
C ILE A 257 -0.90 -17.74 6.94
N PHE A 258 -1.10 -18.00 8.22
CA PHE A 258 -2.02 -19.03 8.69
C PHE A 258 -3.46 -18.53 8.62
N GLN A 259 -4.37 -19.38 8.14
CA GLN A 259 -5.80 -19.13 8.10
C GLN A 259 -6.57 -20.36 8.58
N ARG A 260 -7.54 -20.11 9.46
CA ARG A 260 -8.62 -21.05 9.81
C ARG A 260 -9.94 -20.46 9.35
N VAL A 261 -10.68 -21.21 8.55
CA VAL A 261 -11.96 -20.76 7.98
C VAL A 261 -13.08 -21.72 8.37
N ASP A 262 -14.17 -21.18 8.89
CA ASP A 262 -15.38 -21.94 9.23
C ASP A 262 -16.62 -21.27 8.63
N VAL A 263 -17.64 -22.06 8.32
CA VAL A 263 -18.92 -21.54 7.82
C VAL A 263 -20.02 -21.85 8.81
N ARG A 264 -20.90 -20.87 9.06
CA ARG A 264 -21.98 -20.97 10.05
C ARG A 264 -23.33 -20.53 9.49
N ASP A 265 -24.39 -21.10 10.06
CA ASP A 265 -25.77 -20.66 9.85
C ASP A 265 -26.13 -19.41 10.69
N ASP A 266 -27.38 -18.96 10.57
CA ASP A 266 -27.96 -17.86 11.36
C ASP A 266 -27.93 -18.10 12.87
N LYS A 267 -28.00 -19.37 13.29
CA LYS A 267 -27.93 -19.81 14.69
C LYS A 267 -26.50 -19.94 15.20
N ARG A 268 -25.51 -19.64 14.35
CA ARG A 268 -24.05 -19.74 14.59
C ARG A 268 -23.55 -21.17 14.79
N ASN A 269 -24.30 -22.16 14.33
CA ASN A 269 -23.85 -23.55 14.28
C ASN A 269 -22.93 -23.73 13.07
N PRO A 270 -21.86 -24.54 13.18
CA PRO A 270 -21.01 -24.86 12.05
C PRO A 270 -21.79 -25.67 11.01
N VAL A 271 -21.64 -25.31 9.74
CA VAL A 271 -22.29 -25.98 8.61
C VAL A 271 -21.25 -26.29 7.54
N ILE A 272 -21.31 -27.51 7.00
CA ILE A 272 -20.35 -28.01 6.01
C ILE A 272 -20.94 -28.11 4.59
N ARG A 273 -22.27 -27.97 4.44
CA ARG A 273 -22.98 -28.01 3.17
C ARG A 273 -24.06 -26.93 3.09
N ASP A 274 -24.25 -26.35 1.93
CA ASP A 274 -25.36 -25.42 1.69
C ASP A 274 -26.70 -26.14 1.43
N PHE A 275 -27.77 -25.37 1.17
CA PHE A 275 -29.11 -25.90 0.88
C PHE A 275 -29.11 -26.89 -0.29
N TYR A 276 -28.27 -26.68 -1.30
CA TYR A 276 -28.13 -27.55 -2.47
C TYR A 276 -27.17 -28.72 -2.23
N SER A 277 -26.78 -28.97 -0.98
CA SER A 277 -25.79 -29.98 -0.57
C SER A 277 -24.37 -29.74 -1.11
N SER A 278 -24.08 -28.53 -1.61
CA SER A 278 -22.74 -28.15 -2.08
C SER A 278 -21.81 -28.00 -0.87
N PRO A 279 -20.59 -28.59 -0.86
CA PRO A 279 -19.61 -28.39 0.20
C PRO A 279 -19.29 -26.90 0.43
N LEU A 280 -19.11 -26.54 1.71
CA LEU A 280 -18.71 -25.21 2.16
C LEU A 280 -17.22 -25.15 2.57
N THR A 281 -16.67 -26.31 2.93
CA THR A 281 -15.26 -26.55 3.26
C THR A 281 -14.67 -27.56 2.28
N ALA A 282 -13.37 -27.45 2.00
CA ALA A 282 -12.65 -28.42 1.16
C ALA A 282 -12.31 -29.70 1.93
N SER A 283 -12.02 -29.62 3.23
CA SER A 283 -11.69 -30.78 4.06
C SER A 283 -12.89 -31.68 4.36
N GLY A 284 -14.12 -31.17 4.24
CA GLY A 284 -15.34 -31.84 4.72
C GLY A 284 -15.54 -31.76 6.24
N ASN A 285 -14.62 -31.14 6.96
CA ASN A 285 -14.74 -30.83 8.38
C ASN A 285 -15.47 -29.50 8.60
N THR A 286 -15.73 -29.15 9.87
CA THR A 286 -16.37 -27.88 10.26
C THR A 286 -15.51 -26.65 10.00
N HIS A 287 -14.22 -26.84 9.74
CA HIS A 287 -13.29 -25.78 9.38
C HIS A 287 -12.20 -26.29 8.43
N ASP A 288 -11.63 -25.38 7.65
CA ASP A 288 -10.42 -25.60 6.86
C ASP A 288 -9.24 -24.83 7.47
N ASP A 289 -8.12 -25.53 7.65
CA ASP A 289 -6.86 -24.94 8.06
C ASP A 289 -5.90 -24.88 6.87
N MET A 290 -5.19 -23.76 6.74
CA MET A 290 -4.22 -23.57 5.69
C MET A 290 -3.09 -22.63 6.12
N LEU A 291 -1.91 -22.86 5.58
CA LEU A 291 -0.80 -21.92 5.60
C LEU A 291 -0.53 -21.45 4.18
N LEU A 292 -0.52 -20.15 3.97
CA LEU A 292 -0.36 -19.52 2.68
C LEU A 292 1.01 -18.85 2.60
N ALA A 293 1.78 -19.17 1.56
CA ALA A 293 2.85 -18.30 1.09
C ALA A 293 2.26 -17.30 0.11
N LYS A 294 2.35 -16.02 0.46
CA LYS A 294 1.84 -14.90 -0.34
C LYS A 294 2.99 -14.18 -1.02
N LEU A 295 2.83 -13.89 -2.30
CA LEU A 295 3.68 -12.98 -3.07
C LEU A 295 2.79 -11.94 -3.75
N GLU A 296 3.06 -10.67 -3.49
CA GLU A 296 2.35 -9.55 -4.09
C GLU A 296 3.36 -8.59 -4.70
N THR A 297 3.03 -8.04 -5.87
CA THR A 297 3.85 -7.07 -6.57
C THR A 297 2.95 -6.00 -7.15
N VAL A 298 3.23 -4.74 -6.82
CA VAL A 298 2.43 -3.59 -7.21
C VAL A 298 3.32 -2.56 -7.89
N TYR A 299 2.95 -2.19 -9.12
CA TYR A 299 3.45 -1.04 -9.84
C TYR A 299 2.46 0.12 -9.71
N THR A 300 2.95 1.30 -9.33
CA THR A 300 2.16 2.54 -9.30
C THR A 300 2.86 3.63 -10.10
N GLY A 301 2.25 4.03 -11.21
CA GLY A 301 2.70 5.15 -12.03
C GLY A 301 1.69 6.28 -11.98
N SER A 302 2.14 7.47 -11.57
CA SER A 302 1.42 8.73 -11.76
C SER A 302 2.22 9.66 -12.65
N GLY A 303 1.54 10.49 -13.44
CA GLY A 303 2.11 11.52 -14.30
C GLY A 303 1.01 12.41 -14.89
N ASP A 304 1.42 13.47 -15.59
CA ASP A 304 0.52 14.54 -16.07
C ASP A 304 -0.59 14.02 -17.00
N SER A 305 -0.32 12.95 -17.74
CA SER A 305 -1.27 12.32 -18.67
C SER A 305 -2.22 11.29 -18.04
N GLY A 306 -2.14 11.06 -16.72
CA GLY A 306 -2.98 10.11 -15.99
C GLY A 306 -2.22 9.09 -15.12
N SER A 307 -2.98 8.22 -14.46
CA SER A 307 -2.45 7.21 -13.53
C SER A 307 -2.44 5.81 -14.14
N SER A 308 -1.56 4.95 -13.63
CA SER A 308 -1.48 3.54 -14.00
C SER A 308 -1.16 2.70 -12.77
N MET A 309 -1.81 1.56 -12.65
CA MET A 309 -1.55 0.59 -11.60
C MET A 309 -1.52 -0.80 -12.23
N LEU A 310 -0.55 -1.62 -11.82
CA LEU A 310 -0.54 -3.05 -12.10
C LEU A 310 -0.27 -3.77 -10.79
N ALA A 311 -1.16 -4.66 -10.39
CA ALA A 311 -1.00 -5.49 -9.21
C ALA A 311 -1.06 -6.97 -9.62
N PHE A 312 -0.08 -7.74 -9.17
CA PHE A 312 -0.02 -9.18 -9.32
C PHE A 312 0.06 -9.80 -7.93
N ASN A 313 -0.76 -10.80 -7.66
CA ASN A 313 -0.78 -11.52 -6.39
C ASN A 313 -0.77 -13.02 -6.67
N MET A 314 -0.08 -13.75 -5.82
CA MET A 314 -0.01 -15.21 -5.82
C MET A 314 -0.08 -15.70 -4.38
N ASP A 315 -1.04 -16.59 -4.11
CA ASP A 315 -1.17 -17.31 -2.85
C ASP A 315 -0.95 -18.80 -3.11
N GLN A 316 0.02 -19.38 -2.40
CA GLN A 316 0.31 -20.81 -2.44
C GLN A 316 -0.07 -21.45 -1.10
N GLY A 317 -1.03 -22.37 -1.13
CA GLY A 317 -1.37 -23.23 0.00
C GLY A 317 -0.26 -24.26 0.25
N ILE A 318 0.28 -24.26 1.46
CA ILE A 318 1.35 -25.15 1.90
C ILE A 318 0.73 -26.23 2.81
N PRO A 319 0.72 -27.51 2.39
CA PRO A 319 0.15 -28.61 3.15
C PRO A 319 1.14 -29.07 4.24
N VAL A 320 1.30 -28.27 5.30
CA VAL A 320 2.19 -28.63 6.43
C VAL A 320 1.66 -29.86 7.17
N LEU A 321 0.34 -30.01 7.26
CA LEU A 321 -0.33 -31.20 7.76
C LEU A 321 -1.10 -31.89 6.62
N PRO A 322 -1.33 -33.21 6.68
CA PRO A 322 -2.02 -33.95 5.61
C PRO A 322 -3.43 -33.42 5.27
N GLU A 323 -4.13 -32.86 6.26
CA GLU A 323 -5.47 -32.27 6.13
C GLU A 323 -5.46 -30.85 5.54
N TRP A 324 -4.29 -30.22 5.41
CA TRP A 324 -4.17 -28.83 4.96
C TRP A 324 -4.23 -28.71 3.43
N LEU A 325 -4.79 -27.60 2.98
CA LEU A 325 -5.09 -27.39 1.56
C LEU A 325 -3.82 -27.07 0.75
N LEU A 326 -3.71 -27.70 -0.42
CA LEU A 326 -2.66 -27.48 -1.41
C LEU A 326 -3.26 -26.91 -2.70
N PHE A 327 -3.06 -25.63 -2.91
CA PHE A 327 -3.50 -24.92 -4.11
C PHE A 327 -2.55 -23.79 -4.47
N ASN A 328 -2.64 -23.32 -5.71
CA ASN A 328 -2.01 -22.08 -6.15
C ASN A 328 -3.09 -21.18 -6.73
N ARG A 329 -3.22 -19.99 -6.19
CA ARG A 329 -4.13 -18.95 -6.66
C ARG A 329 -3.31 -17.79 -7.17
N VAL A 330 -3.62 -17.32 -8.36
CA VAL A 330 -3.02 -16.12 -8.95
C VAL A 330 -4.11 -15.13 -9.33
N ASN A 331 -3.86 -13.85 -9.12
CA ASN A 331 -4.72 -12.79 -9.61
C ASN A 331 -3.90 -11.57 -10.04
N ALA A 332 -4.31 -11.00 -11.16
CA ALA A 332 -3.71 -9.81 -11.72
C ALA A 332 -4.78 -8.74 -11.93
N ARG A 333 -4.38 -7.48 -11.75
CA ARG A 333 -5.22 -6.31 -12.00
C ARG A 333 -4.40 -5.22 -12.65
N ALA A 334 -4.91 -4.66 -13.73
CA ALA A 334 -4.37 -3.49 -14.39
C ALA A 334 -5.41 -2.37 -14.39
N LEU A 335 -4.97 -1.14 -14.14
CA LEU A 335 -5.76 0.08 -14.26
C LEU A 335 -4.95 1.12 -15.02
N LYS A 336 -5.60 1.79 -15.97
CA LYS A 336 -5.03 2.92 -16.70
C LYS A 336 -6.03 4.05 -16.79
N GLY A 337 -5.65 5.20 -16.26
CA GLY A 337 -6.35 6.47 -16.41
C GLY A 337 -5.71 7.33 -17.50
N PHE A 338 -6.55 8.04 -18.23
CA PHE A 338 -6.17 9.04 -19.22
C PHE A 338 -7.00 10.31 -18.95
N VAL A 339 -6.35 11.47 -19.06
CA VAL A 339 -7.02 12.77 -18.95
C VAL A 339 -7.11 13.38 -20.35
N VAL A 340 -8.32 13.69 -20.81
CA VAL A 340 -8.56 14.29 -22.14
C VAL A 340 -9.51 15.48 -21.97
N GLY A 341 -8.94 16.68 -21.87
CA GLY A 341 -9.71 17.89 -21.56
C GLY A 341 -10.41 17.76 -20.19
N PRO A 342 -11.73 18.00 -20.09
CA PRO A 342 -12.48 17.82 -18.85
C PRO A 342 -12.82 16.35 -18.54
N PHE A 343 -12.55 15.42 -19.47
CA PHE A 343 -12.94 14.02 -19.33
C PHE A 343 -11.81 13.18 -18.74
N HIS A 344 -12.15 12.29 -17.82
CA HIS A 344 -11.25 11.27 -17.30
C HIS A 344 -11.72 9.90 -17.80
N LEU A 345 -10.93 9.27 -18.66
CA LEU A 345 -11.15 7.89 -19.08
C LEU A 345 -10.38 6.96 -18.14
N ARG A 346 -11.05 5.92 -17.63
CA ARG A 346 -10.45 4.88 -16.80
C ARG A 346 -10.77 3.52 -17.38
N LEU A 347 -9.73 2.75 -17.68
CA LEU A 347 -9.83 1.36 -18.07
C LEU A 347 -9.30 0.49 -16.92
N SER A 348 -10.04 -0.54 -16.56
CA SER A 348 -9.60 -1.54 -15.61
C SER A 348 -9.84 -2.94 -16.14
N LEU A 349 -8.91 -3.84 -15.81
CA LEU A 349 -8.97 -5.24 -16.13
C LEU A 349 -8.48 -6.01 -14.92
N SER A 350 -9.22 -7.01 -14.48
CA SER A 350 -8.80 -7.94 -13.44
C SER A 350 -9.10 -9.36 -13.87
N GLY A 351 -8.27 -10.30 -13.43
CA GLY A 351 -8.46 -11.70 -13.73
C GLY A 351 -7.63 -12.56 -12.80
N GLY A 352 -7.95 -13.84 -12.74
CA GLY A 352 -7.28 -14.77 -11.85
C GLY A 352 -7.62 -16.21 -12.15
N HIS A 353 -6.82 -17.10 -11.59
CA HIS A 353 -6.97 -18.53 -11.72
C HIS A 353 -6.55 -19.24 -10.43
N VAL A 354 -7.25 -20.30 -10.04
CA VAL A 354 -6.86 -21.18 -8.94
C VAL A 354 -6.76 -22.62 -9.42
N VAL A 355 -5.65 -23.28 -9.10
CA VAL A 355 -5.37 -24.70 -9.39
C VAL A 355 -5.09 -25.46 -8.09
N GLY A 356 -5.45 -26.74 -8.04
CA GLY A 356 -5.31 -27.59 -6.85
C GLY A 356 -6.56 -27.65 -5.96
N ASN A 357 -6.39 -28.17 -4.76
CA ASN A 357 -7.44 -28.35 -3.77
C ASN A 357 -7.62 -27.07 -2.96
N PHE A 358 -8.69 -26.32 -3.23
CA PHE A 358 -9.02 -25.05 -2.59
C PHE A 358 -10.48 -25.09 -2.12
N PRO A 359 -10.86 -24.31 -1.11
CA PRO A 359 -12.22 -24.38 -0.59
C PRO A 359 -13.19 -23.58 -1.48
N PRO A 360 -14.46 -24.01 -1.63
CA PRO A 360 -15.42 -23.38 -2.55
C PRO A 360 -15.60 -21.88 -2.32
N HIS A 361 -15.57 -21.43 -1.07
CA HIS A 361 -15.70 -20.03 -0.70
C HIS A 361 -14.54 -19.12 -1.16
N GLU A 362 -13.43 -19.69 -1.64
CA GLU A 362 -12.32 -18.95 -2.26
C GLU A 362 -12.44 -18.88 -3.81
N ALA A 363 -13.52 -19.41 -4.39
CA ALA A 363 -13.82 -19.26 -5.81
C ALA A 363 -13.98 -17.78 -6.21
N PHE A 364 -13.68 -17.47 -7.47
CA PHE A 364 -13.81 -16.11 -7.97
C PHE A 364 -15.26 -15.79 -8.31
N ALA A 365 -15.91 -15.04 -7.43
CA ALA A 365 -17.26 -14.53 -7.63
C ALA A 365 -17.27 -13.32 -8.59
N ILE A 366 -18.24 -13.30 -9.50
CA ILE A 366 -18.44 -12.24 -10.50
C ILE A 366 -19.85 -11.65 -10.34
N GLY A 367 -19.97 -10.33 -10.46
CA GLY A 367 -21.22 -9.59 -10.26
C GLY A 367 -21.17 -8.69 -9.03
N GLY A 368 -21.90 -7.57 -9.07
CA GLY A 368 -21.94 -6.58 -8.00
C GLY A 368 -21.20 -5.28 -8.33
N THR A 369 -21.23 -4.32 -7.42
CA THR A 369 -20.73 -2.94 -7.66
C THR A 369 -19.24 -2.86 -8.01
N ASN A 370 -18.42 -3.78 -7.49
CA ASN A 370 -16.97 -3.80 -7.75
C ASN A 370 -16.57 -4.82 -8.84
N SER A 371 -17.53 -5.42 -9.55
CA SER A 371 -17.31 -6.43 -10.58
C SER A 371 -18.12 -6.09 -11.85
N VAL A 372 -19.29 -6.69 -12.04
CA VAL A 372 -20.20 -6.38 -13.15
C VAL A 372 -21.46 -5.76 -12.56
N ARG A 373 -21.64 -4.45 -12.78
CA ARG A 373 -22.82 -3.71 -12.30
C ARG A 373 -24.07 -4.14 -13.08
N GLY A 374 -25.25 -3.97 -12.48
CA GLY A 374 -26.53 -4.48 -12.97
C GLY A 374 -26.89 -5.87 -12.41
N TYR A 375 -25.92 -6.58 -11.82
CA TYR A 375 -26.11 -7.86 -11.16
C TYR A 375 -25.98 -7.74 -9.64
N GLU A 376 -26.57 -8.69 -8.91
CA GLU A 376 -26.23 -8.85 -7.49
C GLU A 376 -24.78 -9.33 -7.34
N ASP A 377 -24.25 -9.15 -6.14
CA ASP A 377 -22.94 -9.66 -5.75
C ASP A 377 -22.84 -11.18 -5.98
N GLY A 378 -21.90 -11.58 -6.85
CA GLY A 378 -21.69 -12.99 -7.17
C GLY A 378 -22.75 -13.65 -8.07
N ALA A 379 -23.70 -12.90 -8.63
CA ALA A 379 -24.79 -13.44 -9.43
C ALA A 379 -24.39 -13.84 -10.87
N VAL A 380 -23.25 -13.35 -11.39
CA VAL A 380 -22.80 -13.66 -12.75
C VAL A 380 -22.07 -15.01 -12.80
N GLY A 381 -21.18 -15.27 -11.85
CA GLY A 381 -20.34 -16.47 -11.90
C GLY A 381 -19.61 -16.74 -10.59
N SER A 382 -19.14 -17.98 -10.44
CA SER A 382 -18.31 -18.42 -9.30
C SER A 382 -17.40 -19.52 -9.79
N GLY A 383 -16.25 -19.14 -10.34
CA GLY A 383 -15.36 -20.05 -11.07
C GLY A 383 -13.97 -20.17 -10.48
N ARG A 384 -13.20 -21.13 -11.01
CA ARG A 384 -11.76 -21.25 -10.76
C ARG A 384 -10.96 -20.18 -11.50
N SER A 385 -11.47 -19.76 -12.65
CA SER A 385 -10.94 -18.69 -13.48
C SER A 385 -11.93 -17.55 -13.52
N TYR A 386 -11.44 -16.33 -13.67
CA TYR A 386 -12.30 -15.21 -14.02
C TYR A 386 -11.55 -14.13 -14.78
N THR A 387 -12.29 -13.30 -15.50
CA THR A 387 -11.83 -12.00 -15.98
C THR A 387 -12.98 -11.01 -15.92
N VAL A 388 -12.69 -9.78 -15.49
CA VAL A 388 -13.61 -8.65 -15.46
C VAL A 388 -12.91 -7.44 -16.04
N GLY A 389 -13.47 -6.88 -17.09
CA GLY A 389 -13.07 -5.61 -17.71
C GLY A 389 -14.09 -4.51 -17.44
N CYS A 390 -13.62 -3.27 -17.31
CA CYS A 390 -14.47 -2.10 -17.16
C CYS A 390 -13.85 -0.89 -17.85
N GLY A 391 -14.68 -0.15 -18.58
CA GLY A 391 -14.38 1.20 -19.06
C GLY A 391 -15.29 2.21 -18.38
N GLU A 392 -14.72 3.27 -17.82
CA GLU A 392 -15.46 4.40 -17.25
C GLU A 392 -15.00 5.71 -17.87
N ILE A 393 -15.95 6.60 -18.15
CA ILE A 393 -15.70 7.99 -18.54
C ILE A 393 -16.34 8.85 -17.46
N SER A 394 -15.54 9.63 -16.73
CA SER A 394 -16.05 10.66 -15.82
C SER A 394 -15.86 12.06 -16.36
N PHE A 395 -16.79 12.95 -16.01
CA PHE A 395 -16.78 14.35 -16.40
C PHE A 395 -17.30 15.21 -15.24
N PRO A 396 -16.78 16.43 -15.07
CA PRO A 396 -17.21 17.32 -14.01
C PRO A 396 -18.68 17.72 -14.18
N LEU A 397 -19.42 17.73 -13.08
CA LEU A 397 -20.73 18.37 -12.96
C LEU A 397 -20.58 19.66 -12.14
N THR A 398 -21.68 20.21 -11.64
CA THR A 398 -21.67 21.38 -10.76
C THR A 398 -21.21 21.01 -9.34
N GLY A 399 -20.28 21.78 -8.77
CA GLY A 399 -19.81 21.57 -7.39
C GLY A 399 -18.87 20.36 -7.26
N PRO A 400 -18.87 19.64 -6.12
CA PRO A 400 -17.98 18.49 -5.87
C PRO A 400 -18.47 17.20 -6.55
N ALA A 401 -19.31 17.30 -7.57
CA ALA A 401 -19.96 16.18 -8.22
C ALA A 401 -19.34 15.89 -9.60
N GLU A 402 -19.23 14.61 -9.94
CA GLU A 402 -18.85 14.12 -11.26
C GLU A 402 -19.91 13.18 -11.81
N GLY A 403 -20.18 13.28 -13.10
CA GLY A 403 -20.98 12.33 -13.84
C GLY A 403 -20.10 11.21 -14.36
N VAL A 404 -20.61 9.98 -14.39
CA VAL A 404 -19.88 8.80 -14.85
C VAL A 404 -20.74 7.99 -15.79
N VAL A 405 -20.18 7.59 -16.93
CA VAL A 405 -20.72 6.56 -17.82
C VAL A 405 -19.79 5.36 -17.76
N PHE A 406 -20.34 4.15 -17.72
CA PHE A 406 -19.51 2.96 -17.66
C PHE A 406 -20.11 1.76 -18.41
N ALA A 407 -19.21 0.85 -18.76
CA ALA A 407 -19.53 -0.48 -19.26
C ALA A 407 -18.58 -1.51 -18.65
N ASP A 408 -19.15 -2.60 -18.17
CA ASP A 408 -18.50 -3.72 -17.52
C ASP A 408 -18.77 -5.01 -18.30
N TYR A 409 -17.80 -5.92 -18.30
CA TYR A 409 -18.01 -7.29 -18.77
C TYR A 409 -17.22 -8.25 -17.88
N GLY A 410 -17.83 -9.38 -17.53
CA GLY A 410 -17.21 -10.42 -16.73
C GLY A 410 -17.49 -11.80 -17.26
N THR A 411 -16.53 -12.72 -17.10
CA THR A 411 -16.70 -14.14 -17.42
C THR A 411 -15.86 -15.02 -16.50
N ASP A 412 -16.38 -16.20 -16.15
CA ASP A 412 -15.66 -17.26 -15.44
C ASP A 412 -15.07 -18.32 -16.37
N PHE A 413 -15.15 -18.11 -17.69
CA PHE A 413 -14.71 -19.02 -18.74
C PHE A 413 -15.31 -20.44 -18.65
N GLY A 414 -16.52 -20.58 -18.09
CA GLY A 414 -17.17 -21.87 -17.88
C GLY A 414 -16.50 -22.71 -16.78
N SER A 415 -15.63 -22.11 -15.96
CA SER A 415 -14.92 -22.82 -14.90
C SER A 415 -15.76 -23.01 -13.62
N GLY A 416 -17.02 -22.54 -13.60
CA GLY A 416 -17.93 -22.69 -12.46
C GLY A 416 -18.11 -24.14 -12.01
N SER A 417 -18.33 -25.06 -12.96
CA SER A 417 -18.52 -26.49 -12.70
C SER A 417 -17.28 -27.20 -12.15
N SER A 418 -16.10 -26.58 -12.28
CA SER A 418 -14.84 -27.13 -11.76
C SER A 418 -14.53 -26.69 -10.32
N VAL A 419 -15.34 -25.81 -9.75
CA VAL A 419 -15.30 -25.46 -8.32
C VAL A 419 -15.90 -26.62 -7.51
N PRO A 420 -15.31 -27.06 -6.40
CA PRO A 420 -15.87 -28.16 -5.63
C PRO A 420 -17.31 -27.86 -5.20
N GLY A 421 -18.23 -28.76 -5.54
CA GLY A 421 -19.66 -28.59 -5.26
C GLY A 421 -20.48 -27.87 -6.31
N ASP A 422 -19.87 -27.38 -7.40
CA ASP A 422 -20.53 -26.61 -8.46
C ASP A 422 -21.55 -25.57 -7.94
N PRO A 423 -21.13 -24.62 -7.09
CA PRO A 423 -22.04 -23.62 -6.53
C PRO A 423 -22.67 -22.72 -7.61
N ALA A 424 -22.02 -22.58 -8.78
CA ALA A 424 -22.51 -21.82 -9.92
C ALA A 424 -23.65 -22.57 -10.63
N GLY A 425 -23.46 -23.84 -10.97
CA GLY A 425 -24.47 -24.68 -11.63
C GLY A 425 -25.70 -24.91 -10.74
N ALA A 426 -25.50 -25.14 -9.44
CA ALA A 426 -26.59 -25.27 -8.46
C ALA A 426 -27.52 -24.03 -8.39
N ARG A 427 -27.04 -22.87 -8.86
CA ARG A 427 -27.75 -21.59 -8.84
C ARG A 427 -28.03 -21.02 -10.23
N LEU A 428 -27.75 -21.81 -11.28
CA LEU A 428 -27.92 -21.40 -12.68
C LEU A 428 -27.25 -20.05 -12.98
N LYS A 429 -26.06 -19.80 -12.40
CA LYS A 429 -25.29 -18.58 -12.71
C LYS A 429 -24.90 -18.61 -14.20
N PRO A 430 -25.02 -17.49 -14.93
CA PRO A 430 -24.81 -17.47 -16.38
C PRO A 430 -23.35 -17.71 -16.80
N GLY A 431 -22.38 -17.55 -15.90
CA GLY A 431 -20.94 -17.70 -16.17
C GLY A 431 -20.32 -16.49 -16.87
N SER A 432 -21.09 -15.70 -17.61
CA SER A 432 -20.70 -14.40 -18.15
C SER A 432 -21.84 -13.39 -18.12
N GLY A 433 -21.50 -12.10 -18.16
CA GLY A 433 -22.48 -11.03 -18.28
C GLY A 433 -21.84 -9.65 -18.47
N TYR A 434 -22.61 -8.71 -19.01
CA TYR A 434 -22.24 -7.30 -19.13
C TYR A 434 -23.14 -6.39 -18.29
N GLY A 435 -22.61 -5.22 -17.98
CA GLY A 435 -23.31 -4.19 -17.23
C GLY A 435 -23.03 -2.83 -17.84
N ALA A 436 -24.04 -2.05 -18.18
CA ALA A 436 -23.84 -0.69 -18.68
C ALA A 436 -24.72 0.29 -17.91
N GLY A 437 -24.18 1.47 -17.61
CA GLY A 437 -24.88 2.38 -16.73
C GLY A 437 -24.29 3.77 -16.62
N LEU A 438 -24.96 4.54 -15.78
CA LEU A 438 -24.65 5.92 -15.45
C LEU A 438 -24.51 6.06 -13.94
N GLY A 439 -23.72 7.02 -13.49
CA GLY A 439 -23.57 7.28 -12.07
C GLY A 439 -23.19 8.71 -11.76
N ILE A 440 -23.33 9.05 -10.49
CA ILE A 440 -22.88 10.30 -9.91
C ILE A 440 -21.86 9.96 -8.83
N ARG A 441 -20.73 10.66 -8.85
CA ARG A 441 -19.72 10.60 -7.79
C ARG A 441 -19.67 11.94 -7.07
N VAL A 442 -19.56 11.90 -5.75
CA VAL A 442 -19.48 13.11 -4.92
C VAL A 442 -18.30 12.98 -3.98
N ASP A 443 -17.38 13.94 -4.04
CA ASP A 443 -16.29 14.02 -3.07
C ASP A 443 -16.84 14.44 -1.71
N SER A 444 -16.67 13.56 -0.71
CA SER A 444 -17.09 13.80 0.66
C SER A 444 -15.90 13.73 1.62
N PRO A 445 -16.01 14.28 2.84
CA PRO A 445 -14.99 14.10 3.89
C PRO A 445 -14.69 12.64 4.23
N LEU A 446 -15.59 11.72 3.91
CA LEU A 446 -15.42 10.26 4.11
C LEU A 446 -14.78 9.56 2.89
N GLY A 447 -14.43 10.32 1.85
CA GLY A 447 -13.98 9.82 0.54
C GLY A 447 -15.06 9.98 -0.54
N PRO A 448 -14.73 9.65 -1.81
CA PRO A 448 -15.67 9.76 -2.91
C PRO A 448 -16.82 8.75 -2.75
N LEU A 449 -18.05 9.25 -2.72
CA LEU A 449 -19.27 8.44 -2.70
C LEU A 449 -19.75 8.21 -4.13
N ARG A 450 -20.20 6.99 -4.45
CA ARG A 450 -20.65 6.60 -5.79
C ARG A 450 -22.09 6.10 -5.71
N LEU A 451 -22.97 6.70 -6.50
CA LEU A 451 -24.31 6.20 -6.77
C LEU A 451 -24.41 5.90 -8.27
N GLU A 452 -24.59 4.64 -8.61
CA GLU A 452 -24.51 4.14 -9.99
C GLU A 452 -25.77 3.33 -10.29
N TYR A 453 -26.36 3.51 -11.47
CA TYR A 453 -27.50 2.74 -11.96
C TYR A 453 -27.09 2.02 -13.23
N ALA A 454 -27.25 0.70 -13.25
CA ALA A 454 -26.77 -0.16 -14.33
C ALA A 454 -27.84 -1.15 -14.78
N PHE A 455 -27.87 -1.41 -16.08
CA PHE A 455 -28.66 -2.48 -16.70
C PHE A 455 -27.76 -3.66 -17.02
N ASN A 456 -28.29 -4.86 -16.82
CA ASN A 456 -27.65 -6.11 -17.21
C ASN A 456 -28.19 -6.68 -18.53
N ASP A 457 -27.66 -7.82 -18.96
CA ASP A 457 -28.01 -8.55 -20.20
C ASP A 457 -29.50 -8.90 -20.30
N GLN A 458 -30.19 -8.97 -19.15
CA GLN A 458 -31.62 -9.29 -19.07
C GLN A 458 -32.51 -8.03 -19.06
N GLY A 459 -31.92 -6.84 -19.26
CA GLY A 459 -32.63 -5.56 -19.18
C GLY A 459 -33.05 -5.16 -17.76
N VAL A 460 -32.57 -5.87 -16.72
CA VAL A 460 -32.89 -5.54 -15.33
C VAL A 460 -31.96 -4.44 -14.86
N GLY A 461 -32.55 -3.32 -14.42
CA GLY A 461 -31.82 -2.18 -13.87
C GLY A 461 -31.65 -2.28 -12.35
N ARG A 462 -30.46 -1.95 -11.84
CA ARG A 462 -30.12 -1.99 -10.42
C ARG A 462 -29.33 -0.77 -9.98
N PHE A 463 -29.62 -0.29 -8.78
CA PHE A 463 -28.80 0.72 -8.09
C PHE A 463 -27.63 0.06 -7.36
N HIS A 464 -26.48 0.69 -7.49
CA HIS A 464 -25.24 0.36 -6.84
C HIS A 464 -24.76 1.54 -6.03
N PHE A 465 -24.31 1.25 -4.82
CA PHE A 465 -23.68 2.22 -3.95
C PHE A 465 -22.26 1.76 -3.61
N GLY A 466 -21.30 2.68 -3.62
CA GLY A 466 -19.95 2.38 -3.15
C GLY A 466 -19.22 3.60 -2.59
N VAL A 467 -18.29 3.36 -1.66
CA VAL A 467 -17.33 4.37 -1.18
C VAL A 467 -15.96 4.10 -1.80
N GLY A 468 -15.21 5.18 -2.06
CA GLY A 468 -13.90 5.11 -2.69
C GLY A 468 -14.00 5.01 -4.21
N LEU A 469 -12.84 5.06 -4.86
CA LEU A 469 -12.74 4.77 -6.28
C LEU A 469 -12.85 3.27 -6.53
N ARG A 470 -13.38 2.89 -7.71
CA ARG A 470 -13.33 1.49 -8.15
C ARG A 470 -11.86 1.07 -8.28
N ASN A 471 -11.48 0.06 -7.50
CA ASN A 471 -10.23 -0.66 -7.69
C ASN A 471 -10.43 -1.73 -8.73
#